data_AF-A0A397SV80-F1
#
_entry.id   AF-A0A397SV80-F1
#
_cell.length_a   1.000
_cell.length_b   1.000
_cell.length_c   1.000
_cell.angle_alpha   90.00
_cell.angle_beta   90.00
_cell.angle_gamma   90.00
#
_symmetry.space_group_name_H-M   'P 1'
#
loop_
_entity.id
_entity.type
_entity.pdbx_description
1 polymer ?
#
loop_
_entity_poly.entity_id
_entity_poly.type
_entity_poly.pdbx_seq_one_letter_code
_entity_poly.pdbx_strand_id
1 'polypeptide(L)'
;RMVEDQSIQHLISWAPSGDVFSVSNPTEFSKSVLPQYFKHNNWQSFVRQLNMYGFHKVNDMFHANPSSESQAWEFKHPDFRRGQLLALQNIKRKSSKP
;
A
#
# COMPACT_ATOMS: atom_id res chain seq x y z
N ARG A 1 -10.71 4.83 -0.45
CA ARG A 1 -10.53 6.30 -0.38
C ARG A 1 -9.07 6.73 -0.42
N MET A 2 -8.15 6.33 0.49
CA MET A 2 -6.73 6.77 0.44
C MET A 2 -6.04 6.54 -0.93
N VAL A 3 -6.13 5.34 -1.51
CA VAL A 3 -5.50 5.02 -2.81
C VAL A 3 -6.22 5.68 -4.01
N GLU A 4 -7.41 6.24 -3.80
CA GLU A 4 -8.23 6.90 -4.83
C GLU A 4 -8.16 8.43 -4.74
N ASP A 5 -7.44 8.96 -3.76
CA ASP A 5 -7.35 10.39 -3.50
C ASP A 5 -6.34 11.03 -4.47
N GLN A 6 -6.87 11.88 -5.36
CA GLN A 6 -6.09 12.55 -6.41
C GLN A 6 -5.02 13.48 -5.84
N SER A 7 -5.21 14.02 -4.63
CA SER A 7 -4.24 14.94 -4.02
C SER A 7 -2.93 14.25 -3.62
N ILE A 8 -2.99 12.94 -3.33
CA ILE A 8 -1.86 12.12 -2.88
C ILE A 8 -1.48 11.03 -3.90
N GLN A 9 -2.05 11.06 -5.11
CA GLN A 9 -1.83 10.04 -6.14
C GLN A 9 -0.36 9.91 -6.56
N HIS A 10 0.44 10.97 -6.40
CA HIS A 10 1.88 10.97 -6.64
C HIS A 10 2.67 10.15 -5.60
N LEU A 11 2.10 9.93 -4.40
CA LEU A 11 2.70 9.15 -3.31
C LEU A 11 2.09 7.75 -3.17
N ILE A 12 0.79 7.61 -3.41
CA ILE A 12 0.09 6.33 -3.36
C ILE A 12 -0.93 6.23 -4.49
N SER A 13 -0.84 5.18 -5.30
CA SER A 13 -1.75 5.01 -6.43
C SER A 13 -1.98 3.55 -6.78
N TRP A 14 -3.08 3.30 -7.48
CA TRP A 14 -3.34 2.01 -8.10
C TRP A 14 -2.45 1.81 -9.32
N ALA A 15 -1.93 0.59 -9.50
CA ALA A 15 -1.41 0.14 -10.78
C ALA A 15 -2.52 0.19 -11.86
N PRO A 16 -2.18 0.29 -13.15
CA PRO A 16 -3.16 0.37 -14.23
C PRO A 16 -4.20 -0.77 -14.21
N SER A 17 -3.77 -1.99 -13.84
CA SER A 17 -4.60 -3.19 -13.68
C SER A 17 -5.58 -3.13 -12.50
N GLY A 18 -5.34 -2.26 -11.51
CA GLY A 18 -6.21 -2.05 -10.35
C GLY A 18 -6.19 -3.16 -9.30
N ASP A 19 -5.27 -4.13 -9.40
CA ASP A 19 -5.09 -5.23 -8.45
C ASP A 19 -3.85 -5.07 -7.53
N VAL A 20 -3.07 -4.01 -7.76
CA VAL A 20 -1.89 -3.63 -6.99
C VAL A 20 -1.99 -2.14 -6.67
N PHE A 21 -1.54 -1.74 -5.48
CA PHE A 21 -1.25 -0.34 -5.21
C PHE A 21 0.24 -0.16 -4.90
N SER A 22 0.76 1.01 -5.28
CA SER A 22 2.17 1.36 -5.15
C SER A 22 2.34 2.58 -4.25
N VAL A 23 3.43 2.60 -3.49
CA VAL A 23 3.90 3.74 -2.69
C VAL A 23 5.27 4.16 -3.21
N SER A 24 5.34 5.28 -3.92
CA SER A 24 6.55 5.72 -4.65
C SER A 24 7.67 6.23 -3.74
N ASN A 25 7.34 7.00 -2.70
CA ASN A 25 8.27 7.55 -1.73
C ASN A 25 7.79 7.25 -0.29
N PRO A 26 8.21 6.12 0.31
CA PRO A 26 7.78 5.74 1.65
C PRO A 26 8.11 6.80 2.71
N THR A 27 9.21 7.53 2.56
CA THR A 27 9.65 8.57 3.51
C THR A 27 8.68 9.75 3.52
N GLU A 28 8.35 10.26 2.34
CA GLU A 28 7.41 11.37 2.19
C GLU A 28 5.97 10.95 2.49
N PHE A 29 5.54 9.78 2.00
CA PHE A 29 4.25 9.19 2.34
C PHE A 29 4.06 9.07 3.86
N SER A 30 5.11 8.63 4.56
CA SER A 30 5.08 8.51 6.01
C SER A 30 4.89 9.84 6.72
N LYS A 31 5.56 10.90 6.27
CA LYS A 31 5.47 12.23 6.90
C LYS A 31 4.18 12.96 6.56
N SER A 32 3.78 12.93 5.28
CA SER A 32 2.72 13.79 4.75
C SER A 32 1.36 13.10 4.73
N VAL A 33 1.31 11.79 4.45
CA VAL A 33 0.04 11.08 4.23
C VAL A 33 -0.40 10.32 5.46
N LEU A 34 0.48 9.54 6.10
CA LEU A 34 0.09 8.70 7.24
C LEU A 34 -0.60 9.47 8.37
N PRO A 35 -0.16 10.68 8.80
CA PRO A 35 -0.86 11.44 9.84
C PRO A 35 -2.29 11.87 9.49
N GLN A 36 -2.62 11.94 8.19
CA GLN A 36 -3.96 12.32 7.73
C GLN A 36 -4.96 11.17 7.84
N TYR A 37 -4.50 9.92 7.72
CA TYR A 37 -5.35 8.72 7.74
C TYR A 37 -5.16 7.84 9.00
N PHE A 38 -4.04 7.99 9.71
CA PHE A 38 -3.64 7.21 10.87
C PHE A 38 -3.10 8.11 11.99
N LYS A 39 -3.12 7.61 13.23
CA LYS A 39 -2.61 8.35 14.42
C LYS A 39 -1.08 8.27 14.57
N HIS A 40 -0.35 7.98 13.49
CA HIS A 40 1.11 7.88 13.48
C HIS A 40 1.66 8.17 12.09
N ASN A 41 2.95 8.49 12.01
CA ASN A 41 3.70 8.64 10.75
C ASN A 41 4.68 7.47 10.49
N ASN A 42 4.56 6.36 11.21
CA ASN A 42 5.51 5.26 11.11
C ASN A 42 5.21 4.32 9.93
N TRP A 43 6.10 4.27 8.94
CA TRP A 43 6.05 3.34 7.80
C TRP A 43 5.87 1.87 8.23
N GLN A 44 6.63 1.42 9.22
CA GLN A 44 6.61 0.02 9.63
C GLN A 44 5.29 -0.38 10.29
N SER A 45 4.63 0.57 10.97
CA SER A 45 3.28 0.36 11.49
C SER A 45 2.25 0.20 10.36
N PHE A 46 2.39 0.98 9.28
CA PHE A 46 1.57 0.82 8.08
C PHE A 46 1.79 -0.54 7.41
N VAL A 47 3.04 -0.93 7.18
CA VAL A 47 3.40 -2.25 6.62
C VAL A 47 2.89 -3.38 7.51
N ARG A 48 2.98 -3.23 8.84
CA ARG A 48 2.43 -4.21 9.78
C ARG A 48 0.92 -4.37 9.62
N GLN A 49 0.16 -3.27 9.49
CA GLN A 49 -1.27 -3.33 9.23
C GLN A 49 -1.55 -4.10 7.93
N LEU A 50 -0.84 -3.77 6.84
CA LEU A 50 -0.95 -4.50 5.57
C LEU A 50 -0.72 -6.01 5.75
N ASN A 51 0.35 -6.40 6.41
CA ASN A 51 0.67 -7.81 6.67
C ASN A 51 -0.42 -8.50 7.51
N MET A 52 -0.95 -7.81 8.52
CA MET A 52 -2.03 -8.33 9.38
C MET A 52 -3.34 -8.52 8.63
N TYR A 53 -3.59 -7.76 7.56
CA TYR A 53 -4.72 -7.94 6.66
C TYR A 53 -4.39 -8.83 5.45
N GLY A 54 -3.22 -9.47 5.42
CA GLY A 54 -2.85 -10.43 4.38
C GLY A 54 -2.41 -9.82 3.04
N PHE A 55 -2.04 -8.54 3.03
CA PHE A 55 -1.37 -7.95 1.88
C PHE A 55 0.05 -8.49 1.77
N HIS A 56 0.53 -8.66 0.55
CA HIS A 56 1.90 -9.11 0.27
C HIS A 56 2.59 -8.10 -0.66
N LYS A 57 3.90 -7.90 -0.46
CA LYS A 57 4.73 -7.08 -1.36
C LYS A 57 4.89 -7.80 -2.70
N VAL A 58 4.63 -7.12 -3.82
CA VAL A 58 4.55 -7.76 -5.15
C VAL A 58 5.90 -7.82 -5.87
N ASN A 59 6.86 -6.93 -5.60
CA ASN A 59 8.19 -7.08 -6.20
C ASN A 59 9.31 -6.28 -5.54
N ASP A 60 10.50 -6.89 -5.54
CA ASP A 60 11.83 -6.28 -5.39
C ASP A 60 12.70 -6.54 -6.64
N MET A 61 12.23 -7.34 -7.63
CA MET A 61 13.11 -7.98 -8.62
C MET A 61 12.99 -7.49 -10.07
N PHE A 62 11.97 -6.70 -10.45
CA PHE A 62 11.81 -6.25 -11.86
C PHE A 62 12.16 -4.79 -12.12
N HIS A 63 12.44 -4.00 -11.08
CA HIS A 63 13.06 -2.67 -11.19
C HIS A 63 14.55 -2.71 -10.86
N ALA A 64 15.23 -3.83 -11.16
CA ALA A 64 16.69 -3.92 -11.12
C ALA A 64 17.33 -3.19 -12.32
N ASN A 65 16.84 -2.00 -12.66
CA ASN A 65 17.71 -1.01 -13.26
C ASN A 65 18.25 -0.15 -12.09
N PRO A 66 19.50 -0.37 -11.65
CA PRO A 66 20.07 0.36 -10.51
C PRO A 66 20.19 1.88 -10.73
N SER A 67 19.82 2.39 -11.91
CA SER A 67 19.78 3.83 -12.21
C SER A 67 18.43 4.52 -11.95
N SER A 68 17.37 3.79 -11.56
CA SER A 68 16.07 4.40 -11.21
C SER A 68 15.90 4.46 -9.70
N GLU A 69 16.17 5.63 -9.12
CA GLU A 69 16.04 5.97 -7.70
C GLU A 69 14.61 5.84 -7.12
N SER A 70 13.65 5.31 -7.88
CA SER A 70 12.27 5.12 -7.45
C SER A 70 12.07 3.73 -6.86
N GLN A 71 12.49 3.57 -5.61
CA GLN A 71 12.25 2.38 -4.79
C GLN A 71 10.77 2.32 -4.35
N ALA A 72 9.87 2.22 -5.32
CA ALA A 72 8.43 2.13 -5.06
C ALA A 72 8.08 0.80 -4.38
N TRP A 73 7.19 0.86 -3.38
CA TRP A 73 6.72 -0.30 -2.65
C TRP A 73 5.33 -0.70 -3.13
N GLU A 74 5.24 -1.88 -3.73
CA GLU A 74 3.99 -2.39 -4.30
C GLU A 74 3.38 -3.47 -3.41
N PHE A 75 2.08 -3.38 -3.18
CA PHE A 75 1.34 -4.33 -2.35
C PHE A 75 0.07 -4.81 -3.06
N LYS A 76 -0.28 -6.07 -2.79
CA LYS A 76 -1.46 -6.74 -3.36
C LYS A 76 -2.19 -7.59 -2.34
N HIS A 77 -3.50 -7.65 -2.50
CA HIS A 77 -4.39 -8.61 -1.85
C HIS A 77 -5.46 -9.06 -2.86
N PRO A 78 -5.81 -10.35 -2.96
CA PRO A 78 -6.80 -10.85 -3.92
C PRO A 78 -8.15 -10.11 -3.89
N ASP A 79 -8.65 -9.83 -2.68
CA ASP A 79 -9.90 -9.10 -2.45
C ASP A 79 -9.74 -7.57 -2.34
N PHE A 80 -8.55 -7.00 -2.58
CA PHE A 80 -8.33 -5.56 -2.60
C PHE A 80 -8.11 -5.08 -4.04
N ARG A 81 -9.19 -4.64 -4.69
CA ARG A 81 -9.20 -4.23 -6.09
C ARG A 81 -9.93 -2.91 -6.29
N ARG A 82 -9.43 -2.09 -7.23
CA ARG A 82 -10.06 -0.82 -7.59
C ARG A 82 -11.51 -1.04 -8.04
N GLY A 83 -12.45 -0.33 -7.43
CA GLY A 83 -13.88 -0.44 -7.72
C GLY A 83 -14.61 -1.64 -7.11
N GLN A 84 -13.92 -2.60 -6.49
CA GLN A 84 -14.54 -3.79 -5.88
C GLN A 84 -14.72 -3.63 -4.36
N LEU A 85 -15.53 -2.64 -3.95
CA LEU A 85 -15.72 -2.32 -2.53
C LEU A 85 -16.36 -3.47 -1.72
N LEU A 86 -17.21 -4.30 -2.35
CA LEU A 86 -17.84 -5.44 -1.68
C LEU A 86 -16.84 -6.53 -1.29
N ALA A 87 -15.76 -6.71 -2.07
CA ALA A 87 -14.72 -7.70 -1.77
C ALA A 87 -13.95 -7.35 -0.48
N LEU A 88 -13.95 -6.08 -0.06
CA LEU A 88 -13.32 -5.65 1.19
C LEU A 88 -13.86 -6.38 2.43
N GLN A 89 -15.09 -6.90 2.38
CA GLN A 89 -15.65 -7.68 3.47
C GLN A 89 -14.88 -8.99 3.72
N ASN A 90 -14.19 -9.52 2.71
CA ASN A 90 -13.38 -10.74 2.78
C ASN A 90 -12.00 -10.47 3.39
N ILE A 91 -11.56 -9.21 3.45
CA ILE A 91 -10.27 -8.84 4.04
C ILE A 91 -10.43 -8.80 5.56
N LYS A 92 -10.02 -9.89 6.22
CA LYS A 92 -10.06 -10.00 7.68
C LYS A 92 -8.66 -9.89 8.27
N ARG A 93 -8.59 -9.24 9.43
CA ARG A 93 -7.36 -9.20 10.23
C ARG A 93 -7.02 -10.61 10.68
N LYS A 94 -5.83 -11.09 10.34
CA LYS A 94 -5.25 -12.32 10.88
C LYS A 94 -5.10 -12.13 12.40
N SER A 95 -5.63 -13.07 13.19
CA SER A 95 -5.35 -13.11 14.62
C SER A 95 -3.84 -13.29 14.80
N SER A 96 -3.20 -12.43 15.60
CA SER A 96 -1.91 -12.81 16.15
C SER A 96 -2.16 -14.08 16.94
N LYS A 97 -1.46 -15.18 16.61
CA LYS A 97 -1.41 -16.29 17.56
C LYS A 97 -1.01 -15.70 18.92
N PRO A 98 -1.76 -16.02 19.99
CA PRO A 98 -1.42 -15.55 21.33
C PRO A 98 0.00 -15.95 21.71
#